data_AF-A0A2E2R7D7-F1
#
_entry.id   AF-A0A2E2R7D7-F1
#
_cell.length_a   1.000
_cell.length_b   1.000
_cell.length_c   1.000
_cell.angle_alpha   90.00
_cell.angle_beta   90.00
_cell.angle_gamma   90.00
#
_symmetry.space_group_name_H-M   'P 1'
#
loop_
_entity.id
_entity.type
_entity.pdbx_description
1 polymer ?
#
loop_
_entity_poly.entity_id
_entity_poly.type
_entity_poly.pdbx_seq_one_letter_code
_entity_poly.pdbx_strand_id
1 'polypeptide(L)' 'MKPAIVLALGTTLLAGCATPAQQAARFEQNFAYRVQTYGASCEKIGFKRDTDPWRHCVMTASPYQQSSHH' A
#
# COMPACT_ATOMS: atom_id res chain seq x y z
N MET A 1 -6.12 -31.54 -34.15
CA MET A 1 -7.04 -30.71 -33.34
C MET A 1 -6.69 -30.68 -31.85
N LYS A 2 -6.14 -31.77 -31.28
CA LYS A 2 -5.82 -31.87 -29.84
C LYS A 2 -4.58 -31.12 -29.29
N PRO A 3 -3.55 -30.70 -30.08
CA PRO A 3 -2.36 -30.07 -29.48
C PRO A 3 -2.55 -28.58 -29.15
N ALA A 4 -3.57 -27.92 -29.72
CA ALA A 4 -3.79 -26.49 -29.54
C ALA A 4 -4.29 -26.13 -28.12
N ILE A 5 -5.01 -27.05 -27.47
CA ILE A 5 -5.59 -26.84 -26.13
C ILE A 5 -4.50 -26.84 -25.06
N VAL A 6 -3.44 -27.63 -25.24
CA VAL A 6 -2.32 -27.72 -24.29
C VAL A 6 -1.47 -26.45 -24.29
N LEU A 7 -1.34 -25.78 -25.44
CA LEU A 7 -0.58 -24.53 -25.54
C LEU A 7 -1.28 -23.33 -24.87
N ALA A 8 -2.62 -23.32 -24.88
CA ALA A 8 -3.41 -22.22 -24.31
C ALA A 8 -3.44 -22.21 -22.76
N LEU A 9 -3.20 -23.35 -22.12
CA LEU A 9 -3.15 -23.48 -20.66
C LEU A 9 -1.80 -23.01 -20.07
N GLY A 10 -0.73 -22.96 -20.85
CA GLY A 10 0.61 -22.57 -20.35
C GLY A 10 0.78 -21.07 -20.15
N THR A 11 0.11 -20.23 -20.93
CA THR A 11 0.30 -18.77 -20.91
C THR A 11 -0.41 -18.07 -19.75
N THR A 12 -1.45 -18.68 -19.16
CA THR A 12 -2.16 -18.11 -18.00
C THR A 12 -1.37 -18.24 -16.69
N LEU A 13 -0.42 -19.18 -16.58
CA LEU A 13 0.41 -19.31 -15.39
C LEU A 13 1.46 -18.20 -15.25
N LEU A 14 1.83 -17.51 -16.34
CA LEU A 14 2.77 -16.38 -16.29
C LEU A 14 2.11 -15.05 -15.87
N ALA A 15 0.78 -14.97 -15.84
CA ALA A 15 0.06 -13.80 -15.35
C ALA A 15 0.04 -13.69 -13.80
N GLY A 16 0.54 -14.71 -13.09
CA GLY A 16 0.62 -14.74 -11.62
C GLY A 16 1.85 -14.06 -11.01
N CYS A 17 2.82 -13.62 -11.81
CA CYS A 17 3.99 -12.91 -11.30
C CYS A 17 3.68 -11.41 -11.17
N ALA A 18 3.07 -11.01 -10.06
CA ALA A 18 3.08 -9.60 -9.66
C ALA A 18 4.55 -9.13 -9.65
N THR A 19 4.90 -8.23 -10.58
CA THR A 19 6.27 -7.74 -10.67
C THR A 19 6.57 -6.85 -9.47
N PRO A 20 7.80 -6.85 -8.93
CA PRO A 20 8.18 -5.99 -7.80
C PRO A 20 7.89 -4.51 -8.09
N ALA A 21 8.01 -4.09 -9.35
CA ALA A 21 7.64 -2.74 -9.80
C ALA A 21 6.15 -2.43 -9.60
N GLN A 22 5.27 -3.39 -9.92
CA GLN A 22 3.83 -3.22 -9.74
C GLN A 22 3.44 -3.20 -8.26
N GLN A 23 4.18 -3.91 -7.40
CA GLN A 23 3.94 -3.88 -5.96
C GLN A 23 4.42 -2.57 -5.32
N ALA A 24 5.57 -2.04 -5.74
CA ALA A 24 6.07 -0.74 -5.30
C ALA A 24 5.10 0.39 -5.66
N ALA A 25 4.60 0.42 -6.91
CA ALA A 25 3.64 1.42 -7.35
C ALA A 25 2.34 1.41 -6.52
N ARG A 26 1.84 0.22 -6.16
CA ARG A 26 0.67 0.08 -5.26
C ARG A 26 0.96 0.60 -3.86
N PHE A 27 2.16 0.32 -3.33
CA PHE A 27 2.58 0.81 -2.02
C PHE A 27 2.65 2.35 -1.97
N GLU A 28 3.23 2.97 -2.99
CA GLU A 28 3.32 4.43 -3.09
C GLU A 28 1.94 5.09 -3.14
N GLN A 29 1.03 4.55 -3.95
CA GLN A 29 -0.36 5.05 -4.02
C GLN A 29 -1.08 4.92 -2.67
N ASN A 30 -0.95 3.79 -1.99
CA ASN A 30 -1.54 3.57 -0.67
C ASN A 30 -0.95 4.51 0.38
N PHE A 31 0.35 4.76 0.31
CA PHE A 31 1.00 5.70 1.21
C PHE A 31 0.52 7.14 0.97
N ALA A 32 0.46 7.59 -0.29
CA ALA A 32 -0.01 8.93 -0.64
C ALA A 32 -1.43 9.20 -0.12
N TYR A 33 -2.35 8.24 -0.26
CA TYR A 33 -3.69 8.33 0.28
C TYR A 33 -3.71 8.49 1.82
N ARG A 34 -2.88 7.70 2.52
CA ARG A 34 -2.77 7.81 3.99
C ARG A 34 -2.11 9.10 4.43
N VAL A 35 -1.12 9.62 3.69
CA VAL A 35 -0.53 10.94 3.97
C VAL A 35 -1.60 12.02 3.88
N GLN A 36 -2.46 11.97 2.85
CA GLN A 36 -3.56 12.93 2.71
C GLN A 36 -4.59 12.82 3.85
N THR A 37 -4.88 11.59 4.31
CA THR A 37 -5.90 11.34 5.34
C THR A 37 -5.39 11.61 6.77
N TYR A 38 -4.17 11.15 7.09
CA TYR A 38 -3.64 11.08 8.45
C TYR A 38 -2.42 11.97 8.69
N GLY A 39 -1.77 12.49 7.64
CA GLY A 39 -0.53 13.26 7.77
C GLY A 39 -0.68 14.47 8.69
N ALA A 40 -1.75 15.25 8.52
CA ALA A 40 -2.05 16.40 9.36
C ALA A 40 -2.33 16.01 10.82
N SER A 41 -2.96 14.87 11.08
CA SER A 41 -3.19 14.38 12.44
C SER A 41 -1.90 13.96 13.11
N CYS A 42 -1.02 13.26 12.39
CA CYS A 42 0.31 12.88 12.88
C CYS A 42 1.19 14.10 13.20
N GLU A 43 1.09 15.17 12.40
CA GLU A 43 1.78 16.43 12.68
C GLU A 43 1.21 17.14 13.92
N LYS A 44 -0.12 17.16 14.10
CA LYS A 44 -0.78 17.75 15.28
C LYS A 44 -0.40 17.10 16.60
N ILE A 45 -0.08 15.81 16.61
CA ILE A 45 0.37 15.08 17.80
C ILE A 45 1.89 15.15 18.02
N GLY A 46 2.60 15.93 17.19
CA GLY A 46 4.01 16.28 17.43
C GLY A 46 5.02 15.52 16.57
N PHE A 47 4.60 14.66 15.64
CA PHE A 47 5.54 14.04 14.72
C PHE A 47 5.97 15.00 13.62
N LYS A 48 7.28 15.17 13.44
CA LYS A 48 7.83 15.98 12.35
C LYS A 48 7.60 15.29 11.01
N ARG A 49 7.04 16.01 10.04
CA ARG A 49 6.78 15.52 8.68
C ARG A 49 8.05 14.89 8.07
N ASP A 50 7.86 13.83 7.30
CA ASP A 50 8.92 13.11 6.60
C ASP A 50 10.01 12.51 7.50
N THR A 51 9.70 12.27 8.78
CA THR A 51 10.53 11.46 9.68
C THR A 51 9.98 10.04 9.81
N ASP A 52 10.82 9.09 10.21
CA ASP A 52 10.39 7.71 10.41
C ASP A 52 9.26 7.55 11.43
N PRO A 53 9.26 8.26 12.58
CA PRO A 53 8.10 8.28 13.48
C PRO A 53 6.81 8.77 12.82
N TRP A 54 6.89 9.81 11.98
CA TRP A 54 5.72 10.31 11.24
C TRP A 54 5.24 9.29 10.21
N ARG A 55 6.15 8.67 9.44
CA ARG A 55 5.79 7.60 8.49
C ARG A 55 5.13 6.45 9.21
N HIS A 56 5.68 6.02 10.35
CA HIS A 56 5.09 4.97 11.17
C HIS A 56 3.67 5.35 11.60
N CYS A 57 3.44 6.56 12.11
CA CYS A 57 2.11 7.08 12.45
C CYS A 57 1.15 7.02 11.26
N VAL A 58 1.54 7.58 10.10
CA VAL A 58 0.72 7.56 8.88
C VAL A 58 0.40 6.12 8.43
N MET A 59 1.32 5.18 8.67
CA MET A 59 1.12 3.79 8.29
C MET A 59 0.21 3.00 9.23
N THR A 60 0.24 3.29 10.53
CA THR A 60 -0.54 2.57 11.54
C THR A 60 -1.86 3.25 11.89
N ALA A 61 -2.02 4.53 11.50
CA ALA A 61 -3.22 5.31 11.77
C ALA A 61 -4.49 4.62 11.27
N SER A 62 -5.45 4.52 12.17
CA SER A 62 -6.80 4.01 11.95
C SER A 62 -7.81 5.05 12.47
N PRO A 63 -9.00 5.18 11.85
CA PRO A 63 -10.05 6.07 12.36
C PRO A 63 -10.45 5.75 13.81
N TYR A 64 -10.25 4.51 14.27
CA TYR A 64 -10.47 4.10 15.65
C TYR A 64 -9.36 4.56 16.62
N GLN A 65 -8.14 4.74 16.12
CA GLN A 65 -6.98 5.07 16.96
C GLN A 65 -7.00 6.54 17.44
N GLN A 66 -7.67 7.43 16.69
CA GLN A 66 -7.85 8.84 17.07
C GLN A 66 -8.70 9.00 18.35
N SER A 67 -9.66 8.11 18.60
CA SER A 67 -10.53 8.14 19.79
C SER A 67 -9.88 7.69 21.09
N SER A 68 -8.71 7.03 21.04
CA SER A 68 -8.03 6.51 22.23
C SER A 68 -7.07 7.51 22.89
N HIS A 69 -6.85 8.67 22.26
CA HIS A 69 -5.96 9.72 22.74
C HIS A 69 -6.71 10.94 23.33
N HIS A 70 -8.02 10.81 23.58
CA HIS A 70 -8.84 11.80 24.28
C HIS A 70 -9.08 11.42 25.73
#